data_AF-A0A087V456-F1
#
_entry.id   AF-A0A087V456-F1
#
_cell.length_a   1.000
_cell.length_b   1.000
_cell.length_c   1.000
_cell.angle_alpha   90.00
_cell.angle_beta   90.00
_cell.angle_gamma   90.00
#
_symmetry.space_group_name_H-M   'P 1'
#
loop_
_entity.id
_entity.type
_entity.pdbx_description
1 polymer ?
#
loop_
_entity_poly.entity_id
_entity_poly.type
_entity_poly.pdbx_seq_one_letter_code
_entity_poly.pdbx_strand_id
1 'polypeptide(L)'
;PIIQAEMVSDLLHHLDTHKSMWLDGIHSRVLRELAKVLTKPFYIIYQQSWLTGEVPVDWRLANVTHIYKKGWKEEPGNYKPVSLTSVPGKVMEQIILTAITWHVLDKQVI
;
A
#
# COMPACT_ATOMS: atom_id res chain seq x y z
N PRO A 1 15.50 9.67 -3.21
CA PRO A 1 14.29 10.53 -3.21
C PRO A 1 13.94 10.89 -1.79
N ILE A 2 13.65 12.16 -1.52
CA ILE A 2 13.13 12.59 -0.22
C ILE A 2 11.61 12.40 -0.29
N ILE A 3 11.04 11.59 0.61
CA ILE A 3 9.59 11.51 0.76
C ILE A 3 9.11 12.87 1.28
N GLN A 4 8.10 13.46 0.65
CA GLN A 4 7.48 14.70 1.11
C GLN A 4 6.27 14.37 1.99
N ALA A 5 6.06 15.15 3.05
CA ALA A 5 4.93 14.92 3.98
C ALA A 5 3.59 15.18 3.27
N GLU A 6 3.56 16.13 2.35
CA GLU A 6 2.42 16.47 1.49
C GLU A 6 1.99 15.26 0.66
N MET A 7 2.94 14.58 0.03
CA MET A 7 2.67 13.35 -0.73
C MET A 7 2.04 12.26 0.14
N VAL A 8 2.53 12.08 1.37
CA VAL A 8 1.93 11.13 2.33
C VAL A 8 0.50 11.54 2.69
N SER A 9 0.28 12.82 2.94
CA SER A 9 -1.06 13.36 3.23
C SER A 9 -2.03 13.13 2.07
N ASP A 10 -1.58 13.41 0.85
CA ASP A 10 -2.38 13.25 -0.36
C ASP A 10 -2.75 11.77 -0.59
N LEU A 11 -1.79 10.86 -0.43
CA LEU A 11 -2.05 9.43 -0.54
C LEU A 11 -3.06 8.94 0.50
N LEU A 12 -2.97 9.42 1.75
CA LEU A 12 -3.94 9.10 2.80
C LEU A 12 -5.33 9.65 2.48
N HIS A 13 -5.42 10.88 1.96
CA HIS A 13 -6.69 11.49 1.57
C HIS A 13 -7.37 10.78 0.38
N HIS A 14 -6.60 10.19 -0.52
CA HIS A 14 -7.11 9.48 -1.69
C HIS A 14 -7.27 7.97 -1.47
N LEU A 15 -7.14 7.48 -0.23
CA LEU A 15 -7.43 6.08 0.08
C LEU A 15 -8.88 5.73 -0.26
N ASP A 16 -9.04 4.64 -1.03
CA ASP A 16 -10.34 4.07 -1.35
C ASP A 16 -11.01 3.51 -0.08
N THR A 17 -12.17 4.09 0.25
CA THR A 17 -12.95 3.67 1.42
C THR A 17 -13.72 2.39 1.26
N HIS A 18 -13.91 1.91 0.04
CA HIS A 18 -14.67 0.70 -0.20
C HIS A 18 -13.77 -0.54 -0.19
N LYS A 19 -12.46 -0.37 0.04
CA LYS A 19 -11.51 -1.47 0.20
C LYS A 19 -11.80 -2.26 1.47
N SER A 20 -11.63 -3.56 1.37
CA SER A 20 -11.69 -4.47 2.51
C SER A 20 -10.66 -4.09 3.56
N MET A 21 -11.07 -4.17 4.82
CA MET A 21 -10.20 -4.06 5.98
C MET A 21 -9.10 -5.13 5.93
N TRP A 22 -7.91 -4.77 6.40
CA TRP A 22 -6.84 -5.73 6.62
C TRP A 22 -7.07 -6.50 7.93
N LEU A 23 -6.28 -7.55 8.20
CA LEU A 23 -6.40 -8.36 9.43
C LEU A 23 -6.11 -7.56 10.71
N ASP A 24 -5.48 -6.39 10.58
CA ASP A 24 -5.23 -5.46 11.68
C ASP A 24 -6.50 -4.74 12.19
N GLY A 25 -7.64 -4.92 11.52
CA GLY A 25 -8.88 -4.23 11.88
C GLY A 25 -8.89 -2.74 11.51
N ILE A 26 -7.89 -2.25 10.78
CA ILE A 26 -7.77 -0.85 10.40
C ILE A 26 -8.39 -0.68 9.01
N HIS A 27 -9.57 -0.07 8.98
CA HIS A 27 -10.25 0.25 7.75
C HIS A 27 -9.64 1.49 7.09
N SER A 28 -9.51 1.50 5.75
CA SER A 28 -9.00 2.65 4.97
C SER A 28 -9.71 3.96 5.30
N ARG A 29 -11.00 3.88 5.66
CA ARG A 29 -11.80 5.03 6.13
C ARG A 29 -11.17 5.74 7.31
N VAL A 30 -10.71 4.99 8.31
CA VAL A 30 -10.13 5.54 9.55
C VAL A 30 -8.85 6.30 9.21
N LEU A 31 -8.00 5.73 8.38
CA LEU A 31 -6.75 6.36 7.95
C LEU A 31 -7.00 7.64 7.15
N ARG A 32 -8.02 7.65 6.30
CA ARG A 32 -8.40 8.84 5.53
C ARG A 32 -8.98 9.95 6.41
N GLU A 33 -9.90 9.61 7.32
CA GLU A 33 -10.52 10.58 8.22
C GLU A 33 -9.50 11.17 9.20
N LEU A 34 -8.51 10.37 9.62
CA LEU A 34 -7.42 10.80 10.50
C LEU A 34 -6.15 11.24 9.75
N ALA A 35 -6.21 11.42 8.43
CA ALA A 35 -5.04 11.69 7.60
C ALA A 35 -4.20 12.87 8.15
N LYS A 36 -4.84 13.99 8.52
CA LYS A 36 -4.14 15.16 9.08
C LYS A 36 -3.29 14.85 10.31
N VAL A 37 -3.76 13.95 11.18
CA VAL A 37 -3.06 13.55 12.41
C VAL A 37 -2.00 12.49 12.10
N LEU A 38 -2.31 11.57 11.19
CA LEU A 38 -1.48 10.42 10.87
C LEU A 38 -0.38 10.71 9.83
N THR A 39 -0.47 11.81 9.07
CA THR A 39 0.53 12.19 8.06
C THR A 39 1.93 12.26 8.67
N LYS A 40 2.09 12.96 9.80
CA LYS A 40 3.41 13.13 10.43
C LYS A 40 4.04 11.82 10.92
N PRO A 41 3.36 10.95 11.69
CA PRO A 41 3.95 9.68 12.10
C PRO A 41 4.24 8.77 10.92
N PHE A 42 3.34 8.68 9.93
CA PHE A 42 3.59 7.87 8.73
C PHE A 42 4.77 8.39 7.91
N TYR A 43 4.88 9.71 7.73
CA TYR A 43 6.02 10.33 7.07
C TYR A 43 7.35 9.90 7.71
N ILE A 44 7.46 9.95 9.04
CA ILE A 44 8.68 9.55 9.75
C ILE A 44 9.01 8.08 9.48
N ILE A 45 8.02 7.20 9.59
CA ILE A 45 8.20 5.75 9.35
C ILE A 45 8.61 5.49 7.89
N TYR A 46 7.91 6.07 6.92
CA TYR A 46 8.23 5.86 5.50
C TYR A 46 9.61 6.40 5.14
N GLN A 47 9.99 7.56 5.67
CA GLN A 47 11.32 8.12 5.42
C GLN A 47 12.42 7.22 6.01
N GLN A 48 12.23 6.74 7.25
CA GLN A 48 13.16 5.80 7.86
C GLN A 48 13.24 4.49 7.07
N SER A 49 12.10 3.97 6.64
CA SER A 49 12.05 2.77 5.80
C SER A 49 12.75 2.95 4.47
N TRP A 50 12.61 4.11 3.84
CA TRP A 50 13.30 4.44 2.60
C TRP A 50 14.82 4.46 2.77
N LEU A 51 15.30 5.06 3.87
CA LEU A 51 16.73 5.21 4.14
C LEU A 51 17.42 3.90 4.56
N THR A 52 16.72 3.09 5.35
CA THR A 52 17.27 1.85 5.91
C THR A 52 17.05 0.64 4.99
N GLY A 53 16.06 0.70 4.11
CA GLY A 53 15.59 -0.46 3.35
C GLY A 53 14.78 -1.45 4.21
N GLU A 54 14.45 -1.10 5.45
CA GLU A 54 13.69 -1.93 6.38
C GLU A 54 12.26 -1.41 6.53
N VAL A 55 11.29 -2.32 6.64
CA VAL A 55 9.89 -1.97 6.88
C VAL A 55 9.35 -2.73 8.09
N PRO A 56 8.32 -2.22 8.78
CA PRO A 56 7.64 -2.95 9.84
C PRO A 56 7.26 -4.37 9.41
N VAL A 57 7.42 -5.33 10.31
CA VAL A 57 7.13 -6.75 10.02
C VAL A 57 5.69 -6.92 9.52
N ASP A 58 4.74 -6.20 10.12
CA ASP A 58 3.32 -6.24 9.73
C ASP A 58 3.07 -5.81 8.29
N TRP A 59 3.97 -5.02 7.69
CA TRP A 59 3.87 -4.60 6.28
C TRP A 59 4.46 -5.63 5.32
N ARG A 60 5.32 -6.53 5.81
CA ARG A 60 5.88 -7.64 5.05
C ARG A 60 4.96 -8.86 5.03
N LEU A 61 3.99 -8.90 5.93
CA LEU A 61 3.01 -9.97 6.02
C LEU A 61 1.85 -9.70 5.07
N ALA A 62 1.46 -10.74 4.34
CA ALA A 62 0.31 -10.72 3.46
C ALA A 62 -0.56 -11.96 3.69
N ASN A 63 -1.86 -11.81 3.46
CA ASN A 63 -2.85 -12.85 3.67
C ASN A 63 -3.28 -13.26 2.29
N VAL A 64 -3.07 -14.53 1.99
CA VAL A 64 -3.37 -15.09 0.70
C VAL A 64 -4.82 -15.54 0.72
N THR A 65 -5.68 -14.79 0.04
CA THR A 65 -7.08 -15.17 -0.15
C THR A 65 -7.27 -15.68 -1.57
N HIS A 66 -8.17 -16.65 -1.73
CA HIS A 66 -8.48 -17.23 -3.03
C HIS A 66 -9.66 -16.49 -3.64
N ILE A 67 -9.45 -15.82 -4.78
CA ILE A 67 -10.53 -15.21 -5.56
C ILE A 67 -10.93 -16.18 -6.66
N TYR A 68 -12.20 -16.57 -6.64
CA TYR A 68 -12.78 -17.39 -7.70
C TYR A 68 -12.73 -16.66 -9.04
N LYS A 69 -12.24 -17.34 -10.08
CA LYS A 69 -12.11 -16.79 -11.43
C LYS A 69 -13.26 -17.23 -12.35
N LYS A 70 -13.40 -18.53 -12.60
CA LYS A 70 -14.42 -19.16 -13.47
C LYS A 70 -14.36 -20.70 -13.36
N GLY A 71 -15.42 -21.42 -13.74
CA GLY A 71 -15.45 -22.89 -13.78
C GLY A 71 -16.25 -23.51 -12.63
N TRP A 72 -15.90 -24.74 -12.25
CA TRP A 72 -16.47 -25.41 -11.08
C TRP A 72 -15.80 -24.89 -9.80
N LYS A 73 -16.57 -24.57 -8.77
CA LYS A 73 -16.04 -23.99 -7.51
C LYS A 73 -15.29 -25.02 -6.68
N GLU A 74 -15.46 -26.29 -6.98
CA GLU A 74 -14.85 -27.42 -6.30
C GLU A 74 -13.42 -27.68 -6.83
N GLU A 75 -13.07 -27.16 -8.00
CA GLU A 75 -11.75 -27.31 -8.60
C GLU A 75 -10.78 -26.22 -8.11
N PRO A 76 -9.69 -26.58 -7.41
CA PRO A 76 -8.74 -25.60 -6.88
C PRO A 76 -8.10 -24.70 -7.95
N GLY A 77 -7.91 -25.22 -9.18
CA GLY A 77 -7.34 -24.47 -10.30
C GLY A 77 -8.19 -23.31 -10.81
N ASN A 78 -9.47 -23.24 -10.39
CA ASN A 78 -10.39 -22.18 -10.78
C ASN A 78 -10.31 -20.93 -9.88
N TYR A 79 -9.39 -20.93 -8.92
CA TYR A 79 -9.11 -19.81 -8.04
C TYR A 79 -7.77 -19.16 -8.35
N LYS A 80 -7.68 -17.84 -8.13
CA LYS A 80 -6.43 -17.10 -8.16
C LYS A 80 -6.09 -16.65 -6.73
N PRO A 81 -4.90 -16.97 -6.21
CA PRO A 81 -4.45 -16.39 -4.96
C PRO A 81 -4.22 -14.89 -5.14
N VAL A 82 -4.67 -14.09 -4.18
CA VAL A 82 -4.31 -12.68 -4.06
C VAL A 82 -3.74 -12.42 -2.68
N SER A 83 -2.64 -11.65 -2.66
CA SER A 83 -2.02 -11.18 -1.44
C SER A 83 -2.69 -9.87 -1.04
N LEU A 84 -3.44 -9.92 0.06
CA LEU A 84 -3.90 -8.72 0.73
C LEU A 84 -2.75 -8.24 1.64
N THR A 85 -2.37 -6.97 1.53
CA THR A 85 -1.36 -6.29 2.35
C THR A 85 -2.00 -5.19 3.18
N SER A 86 -1.34 -4.77 4.26
CA SER A 86 -1.80 -3.71 5.15
C SER A 86 -1.94 -2.37 4.40
N VAL A 87 -2.88 -1.53 4.86
CA VAL A 87 -3.12 -0.24 4.19
C VAL A 87 -1.89 0.67 4.24
N PRO A 88 -1.17 0.80 5.38
CA PRO A 88 0.09 1.55 5.39
C PRO A 88 1.18 0.96 4.50
N GLY A 89 1.28 -0.38 4.44
CA GLY A 89 2.21 -1.07 3.53
C GLY A 89 1.94 -0.72 2.06
N LYS A 90 0.67 -0.72 1.64
CA LYS A 90 0.26 -0.28 0.30
C LYS A 90 0.61 1.17 -0.01
N VAL A 91 0.50 2.07 0.96
CA VAL A 91 0.90 3.48 0.77
C VAL A 91 2.40 3.56 0.50
N MET A 92 3.23 2.81 1.23
CA MET A 92 4.67 2.71 0.95
C MET A 92 4.97 2.13 -0.44
N GLU A 93 4.25 1.06 -0.84
CA GLU A 93 4.36 0.48 -2.18
C GLU A 93 4.05 1.53 -3.27
N GLN A 94 3.03 2.37 -3.08
CA GLN A 94 2.71 3.45 -4.02
C GLN A 94 3.82 4.49 -4.09
N ILE A 95 4.41 4.89 -2.96
CA ILE A 95 5.55 5.83 -2.94
C ILE A 95 6.73 5.27 -3.75
N ILE A 96 7.06 3.99 -3.53
CA ILE A 96 8.13 3.30 -4.27
C ILE A 96 7.80 3.24 -5.77
N LEU A 97 6.57 2.84 -6.11
CA LEU A 97 6.11 2.76 -7.50
C LEU A 97 6.24 4.12 -8.19
N THR A 98 5.74 5.19 -7.57
CA THR A 98 5.87 6.55 -8.08
C THR A 98 7.33 6.91 -8.30
N ALA A 99 8.21 6.69 -7.32
CA ALA A 99 9.63 7.00 -7.47
C ALA A 99 10.29 6.25 -8.64
N ILE A 100 9.99 4.96 -8.81
CA ILE A 100 10.50 4.14 -9.91
C ILE A 100 9.94 4.62 -11.25
N THR A 101 8.63 4.86 -11.34
CA THR A 101 7.98 5.35 -12.57
C THR A 101 8.57 6.68 -13.01
N TRP A 102 8.74 7.64 -12.08
CA TRP A 102 9.39 8.90 -12.37
C TRP A 102 10.81 8.71 -12.89
N HIS A 103 11.59 7.83 -12.26
CA HIS A 103 12.95 7.54 -12.70
C HIS A 103 13.02 6.90 -14.10
N VAL A 104 12.09 6.01 -14.42
CA VAL A 104 12.02 5.34 -15.73
C VAL A 104 11.60 6.33 -16.81
N LEU A 105 10.62 7.19 -16.54
CA LEU A 105 10.14 8.20 -17.50
C LEU A 105 11.17 9.30 -17.74
N ASP A 106 11.86 9.78 -16.69
CA ASP A 106 12.91 10.80 -16.78
C ASP A 106 14.13 10.32 -17.60
N LYS A 107 14.43 9.01 -17.54
CA LYS A 107 15.50 8.38 -18.32
C LYS A 107 15.06 7.91 -19.71
N GLN A 108 13.77 7.90 -20.01
CA GLN A 108 13.27 7.73 -21.37
C GLN A 108 13.20 9.09 -22.05
N VAL A 109 14.31 9.48 -22.67
CA VAL A 109 14.31 10.35 -23.85
C VAL A 109 13.40 9.69 -24.89
N ILE A 110 12.22 10.27 -25.10
CA ILE A 110 11.61 10.40 -26.43
C ILE A 110 11.63 11.87 -26.76
#